data_AF-A0AB39UFE5-F1
#
_entry.id   AF-A0AB39UFE5-F1
#
_cell.length_a   1.000
_cell.length_b   1.000
_cell.length_c   1.000
_cell.angle_alpha   90.00
_cell.angle_beta   90.00
_cell.angle_gamma   90.00
#
_symmetry.space_group_name_H-M   'P 1'
#
loop_
_entity.id
_entity.type
_entity.pdbx_description
1 polymer ?
#
loop_
_entity_poly.entity_id
_entity_poly.type
_entity_poly.pdbx_seq_one_letter_code
_entity_poly.pdbx_strand_id
1 'polypeptide(L)'
;MKDLFGSFVGILLLAVLAITGMSVISAGASRNGADRDLAAYTEQIEDSAFSADTIRDVITQAQARGYGLSLSLYHHDDAGGQVTRVASVEDVDDTADVSLARIDLTFNMRFVFLDVSAQHTLTAYAR
;
A
#
# COMPACT_ATOMS: atom_id res chain seq x y z
N MET A 1 27.92 -34.75 -26.39
CA MET A 1 27.15 -34.73 -25.12
C MET A 1 27.52 -33.55 -24.22
N LYS A 2 28.81 -33.27 -23.95
CA LYS A 2 29.24 -32.11 -23.14
C LYS A 2 28.79 -30.76 -23.70
N ASP A 3 28.88 -30.54 -25.01
CA ASP A 3 28.45 -29.27 -25.62
C ASP A 3 26.94 -29.06 -25.57
N LEU A 4 26.17 -30.14 -25.73
CA LEU A 4 24.72 -30.13 -25.58
C LEU A 4 24.33 -29.80 -24.13
N PHE A 5 25.05 -30.37 -23.15
CA PHE A 5 24.84 -30.13 -21.73
C PHE A 5 25.20 -28.68 -21.35
N GLY A 6 26.33 -28.16 -21.86
CA GLY A 6 26.72 -26.76 -21.67
C GLY A 6 25.73 -25.77 -22.28
N SER A 7 25.22 -26.07 -23.47
CA SER A 7 24.19 -25.25 -24.12
C SER A 7 22.85 -25.28 -23.37
N PHE A 8 22.43 -26.45 -22.88
CA PHE A 8 21.24 -26.59 -22.03
C PHE A 8 21.36 -25.81 -20.72
N VAL A 9 22.53 -25.89 -20.05
CA VAL A 9 22.79 -25.14 -18.81
C VAL A 9 22.78 -23.63 -19.07
N GLY A 10 23.32 -23.18 -20.21
CA GLY A 10 23.28 -21.77 -20.60
C GLY A 10 21.86 -21.25 -20.83
N ILE A 11 21.02 -22.00 -21.54
CA ILE A 11 19.61 -21.65 -21.76
C ILE A 11 18.83 -21.66 -20.44
N LEU A 12 19.07 -22.65 -19.58
CA LEU A 12 18.47 -22.71 -18.24
C LEU A 12 18.83 -21.49 -17.41
N LEU A 13 20.11 -21.09 -17.40
CA LEU A 13 20.58 -19.90 -16.68
C LEU A 13 19.88 -18.63 -17.16
N LEU A 14 19.78 -18.45 -18.49
CA LEU A 14 19.09 -17.30 -19.08
C LEU A 14 17.61 -17.28 -18.73
N ALA A 15 16.95 -18.44 -18.73
CA ALA A 15 15.55 -18.53 -18.33
C ALA A 15 15.35 -18.14 -16.87
N VAL A 16 16.20 -18.62 -15.96
CA VAL A 16 16.15 -18.27 -14.53
C VAL A 16 16.38 -16.76 -14.33
N LEU A 17 17.35 -16.17 -15.02
CA LEU A 17 17.60 -14.72 -14.97
C LEU A 17 16.39 -13.92 -15.47
N ALA A 18 15.79 -14.33 -16.58
CA ALA A 18 14.64 -13.64 -17.16
C ALA A 18 13.43 -13.67 -16.20
N ILE A 19 13.13 -14.84 -15.62
CA ILE A 19 12.01 -15.01 -14.69
C ILE A 19 12.24 -14.21 -13.40
N THR A 20 13.47 -14.23 -12.89
CA THR A 20 13.83 -13.47 -11.68
C THR A 20 13.75 -11.96 -11.94
N GLY A 21 14.24 -11.49 -13.09
CA GLY A 21 14.16 -10.09 -13.49
C GLY A 21 12.73 -9.58 -13.62
N MET A 22 11.84 -10.34 -14.26
CA MET A 22 10.42 -9.98 -14.35
C MET A 22 9.74 -9.91 -12.99
N SER A 23 10.11 -10.81 -12.06
CA SER A 23 9.55 -10.82 -10.70
C SER A 23 9.92 -9.55 -9.93
N VAL A 24 11.16 -9.07 -10.05
CA VAL A 24 11.61 -7.81 -9.42
C VAL A 24 10.92 -6.59 -10.05
N ILE A 25 10.75 -6.57 -11.37
CA ILE A 25 10.06 -5.47 -12.05
C ILE A 25 8.58 -5.43 -11.64
N SER A 26 7.90 -6.58 -11.60
CA SER A 26 6.51 -6.68 -11.16
C SER A 26 6.33 -6.20 -9.72
N ALA A 27 7.24 -6.61 -8.83
CA ALA A 27 7.30 -6.12 -7.46
C ALA A 27 7.45 -4.59 -7.41
N GLY A 28 8.41 -4.03 -8.15
CA GLY A 28 8.59 -2.58 -8.24
C GLY A 28 7.35 -1.84 -8.76
N ALA A 29 6.67 -2.41 -9.77
CA ALA A 29 5.44 -1.83 -10.32
C ALA A 29 4.29 -1.80 -9.30
N SER A 30 4.08 -2.89 -8.54
CA SER A 30 3.08 -2.94 -7.46
C SER A 30 3.36 -1.89 -6.39
N ARG A 31 4.63 -1.72 -5.99
CA ARG A 31 5.01 -0.70 -5.02
C ARG A 31 4.76 0.71 -5.54
N ASN A 32 5.16 1.02 -6.79
CA ASN A 32 4.98 2.34 -7.36
C ASN A 32 3.50 2.70 -7.57
N GLY A 33 2.65 1.71 -7.88
CA GLY A 33 1.21 1.90 -7.94
C GLY A 33 0.64 2.24 -6.57
N ALA A 34 0.98 1.44 -5.55
CA ALA A 34 0.54 1.66 -4.18
C ALA A 34 1.02 3.01 -3.60
N ASP A 35 2.24 3.43 -3.91
CA ASP A 35 2.80 4.72 -3.47
C ASP A 35 2.08 5.91 -4.12
N ARG A 36 1.78 5.82 -5.43
CA ARG A 36 0.98 6.83 -6.13
C ARG A 36 -0.44 6.93 -5.57
N ASP A 37 -1.07 5.78 -5.31
CA ASP A 37 -2.41 5.74 -4.76
C ASP A 37 -2.43 6.30 -3.32
N LEU A 38 -1.42 5.97 -2.50
CA LEU A 38 -1.25 6.52 -1.16
C LEU A 38 -1.10 8.04 -1.18
N ALA A 39 -0.31 8.59 -2.11
CA ALA A 39 -0.17 10.04 -2.27
C ALA A 39 -1.51 10.70 -2.62
N ALA A 40 -2.26 10.12 -3.57
CA ALA A 40 -3.57 10.64 -3.96
C ALA A 40 -4.62 10.54 -2.84
N TYR A 41 -4.56 9.50 -2.01
CA TYR A 41 -5.43 9.37 -0.82
C TYR A 41 -5.07 10.39 0.26
N THR A 42 -3.78 10.64 0.46
CA THR A 42 -3.29 11.64 1.41
C THR A 42 -3.78 13.03 1.01
N GLU A 43 -3.59 13.40 -0.26
CA GLU A 43 -4.05 14.68 -0.81
C GLU A 43 -5.57 14.85 -0.69
N GLN A 44 -6.36 13.82 -1.03
CA GLN A 44 -7.83 13.88 -0.87
C GLN A 44 -8.25 14.12 0.58
N ILE A 45 -7.58 13.49 1.55
CA ILE A 45 -7.88 13.66 2.97
C ILE A 45 -7.53 15.07 3.45
N GLU A 46 -6.36 15.59 3.06
CA GLU A 46 -5.91 16.96 3.36
C GLU A 46 -6.87 18.00 2.75
N ASP A 47 -7.18 17.90 1.46
CA ASP A 47 -8.05 18.84 0.74
C ASP A 47 -9.48 18.87 1.29
N SER A 48 -9.94 17.75 1.84
CA SER A 48 -11.26 17.65 2.45
C SER A 48 -11.33 18.11 3.91
N ALA A 49 -10.22 18.60 4.46
CA ALA A 49 -10.08 18.91 5.88
C ALA A 49 -10.51 17.74 6.78
N PHE A 50 -10.06 16.53 6.44
CA PHE A 50 -10.36 15.30 7.17
C PHE A 50 -11.86 14.95 7.25
N SER A 51 -12.65 15.30 6.22
CA SER A 51 -14.07 14.95 6.16
C SER A 51 -14.29 13.44 6.32
N ALA A 52 -15.22 13.06 7.21
CA ALA A 52 -15.62 11.68 7.43
C ALA A 52 -16.07 10.99 6.12
N ASP A 53 -16.81 11.69 5.26
CA ASP A 53 -17.27 11.13 3.99
C ASP A 53 -16.11 10.84 3.04
N THR A 54 -15.14 11.75 2.94
CA THR A 54 -13.93 11.54 2.14
C THR A 54 -13.09 10.38 2.68
N ILE A 55 -12.96 10.25 4.00
CA ILE A 55 -12.23 9.12 4.61
C ILE A 55 -12.93 7.79 4.27
N ARG A 56 -14.27 7.73 4.33
CA ARG A 56 -15.04 6.54 3.93
C ARG A 56 -14.85 6.20 2.46
N ASP A 57 -14.86 7.21 1.59
CA ASP A 57 -14.63 7.04 0.15
C ASP A 57 -13.23 6.52 -0.13
N VAL A 58 -12.21 7.06 0.54
CA VAL A 58 -10.82 6.62 0.40
C VAL A 58 -10.63 5.16 0.87
N ILE A 59 -11.24 4.78 2.01
CA ILE A 59 -11.23 3.38 2.48
C ILE A 59 -11.88 2.47 1.44
N THR A 60 -13.03 2.87 0.89
CA THR A 60 -13.77 2.10 -0.12
C THR A 60 -12.96 1.94 -1.41
N GLN A 61 -12.32 3.02 -1.89
CA GLN A 61 -11.44 2.99 -3.07
C GLN A 61 -10.23 2.07 -2.85
N ALA A 62 -9.60 2.13 -1.67
CA ALA A 62 -8.46 1.29 -1.33
C ALA A 62 -8.86 -0.21 -1.29
N GLN A 63 -10.00 -0.53 -0.70
CA GLN A 63 -10.54 -1.89 -0.68
C GLN A 63 -10.86 -2.41 -2.09
N ALA A 64 -11.45 -1.58 -2.96
CA ALA A 64 -11.73 -1.94 -4.34
C ALA A 64 -10.46 -2.28 -5.15
N ARG A 65 -9.32 -1.69 -4.78
CA ARG A 65 -8.00 -2.00 -5.36
C ARG A 65 -7.29 -3.20 -4.69
N GLY A 66 -7.90 -3.81 -3.68
CA GLY A 66 -7.34 -4.94 -2.95
C GLY A 66 -6.28 -4.54 -1.92
N TYR A 67 -6.25 -3.28 -1.50
CA TYR A 67 -5.40 -2.80 -0.42
C TYR A 67 -6.13 -2.91 0.93
N GLY A 68 -5.38 -3.13 1.99
CA GLY A 68 -5.82 -2.84 3.35
C GLY A 68 -5.43 -1.41 3.70
N LEU A 69 -6.37 -0.58 4.15
CA LEU A 69 -6.10 0.79 4.55
C LEU A 69 -6.44 0.95 6.05
N SER A 70 -5.53 1.54 6.82
CA SER A 70 -5.77 1.92 8.21
C SER A 70 -5.34 3.36 8.40
N LEU A 71 -6.21 4.18 8.98
CA LEU A 71 -5.93 5.55 9.36
C LEU A 71 -5.80 5.66 10.87
N SER A 72 -4.94 6.57 11.34
CA SER A 72 -4.89 7.02 12.73
C SER A 72 -5.05 8.53 12.73
N LEU A 73 -6.21 9.01 13.18
CA LEU A 73 -6.58 10.41 13.25
C LEU A 73 -6.13 10.99 14.59
N TYR A 74 -5.42 12.11 14.55
CA TYR A 74 -4.91 12.80 15.73
C TYR A 74 -5.72 14.07 15.94
N HIS A 75 -6.48 14.10 17.03
CA HIS A 75 -7.32 15.23 17.40
C HIS A 75 -6.55 16.18 18.32
N HIS A 76 -6.69 17.49 18.10
CA HIS A 76 -6.19 18.49 19.03
C HIS A 76 -7.24 18.71 20.12
N ASP A 77 -7.11 17.99 21.24
CA ASP A 77 -7.89 18.26 22.44
C ASP A 77 -7.05 19.11 23.40
N ASP A 78 -7.69 20.08 24.08
CA ASP A 78 -7.09 20.99 25.07
C ASP A 78 -6.43 20.23 26.25
N ALA A 79 -6.70 18.93 26.39
CA ALA A 79 -6.18 18.05 27.44
C ALA A 79 -5.03 17.10 27.02
N GLY A 80 -4.54 17.18 25.78
CA GLY A 80 -3.48 16.31 25.26
C GLY A 80 -4.01 15.29 24.26
N GLY A 81 -3.52 15.38 23.02
CA GLY A 81 -4.14 14.83 21.81
C GLY A 81 -4.64 13.38 21.91
N GLN A 82 -5.89 13.18 21.51
CA GLN A 82 -6.48 11.86 21.34
C GLN A 82 -6.17 11.29 19.97
N VAL A 83 -5.97 9.97 19.89
CA VAL A 83 -5.72 9.26 18.64
C VAL A 83 -6.84 8.26 18.39
N THR A 84 -7.60 8.48 17.33
CA THR A 84 -8.67 7.59 16.88
C THR A 84 -8.14 6.73 15.75
N ARG A 85 -8.20 5.40 15.91
CA ARG A 85 -7.80 4.47 14.86
C ARG A 85 -9.03 4.08 14.04
N VAL A 86 -8.95 4.30 12.74
CA VAL A 86 -9.98 3.97 11.76
C VAL A 86 -9.42 2.89 10.83
N ALA A 87 -9.97 1.68 10.87
CA ALA A 87 -9.52 0.57 10.00
C ALA A 87 -10.58 0.16 8.96
N SER A 88 -11.82 0.61 9.15
CA SER A 88 -12.96 0.33 8.30
C SER A 88 -13.88 1.54 8.22
N VAL A 89 -14.78 1.54 7.23
CA VAL A 89 -15.80 2.60 7.04
C VAL A 89 -16.69 2.77 8.28
N GLU A 90 -16.92 1.68 9.01
CA GLU A 90 -17.73 1.62 10.22
C GLU A 90 -17.04 2.28 11.42
N ASP A 91 -15.71 2.38 11.40
CA ASP A 91 -14.91 3.02 12.46
C ASP A 91 -14.79 4.54 12.26
N VAL A 92 -15.36 5.08 11.17
CA VAL A 92 -15.33 6.52 10.88
C VAL A 92 -16.41 7.23 11.70
N ASP A 93 -16.00 7.72 12.87
CA ASP A 93 -16.79 8.60 13.74
C ASP A 93 -16.60 10.09 13.39
N ASP A 94 -17.02 10.99 14.28
CA ASP A 94 -16.83 12.44 14.13
C ASP A 94 -15.35 12.80 13.96
N THR A 95 -15.04 13.50 12.87
CA THR A 95 -13.70 13.94 12.52
C THR A 95 -13.46 15.42 12.83
N ALA A 96 -14.34 16.03 13.63
CA ALA A 96 -14.09 17.34 14.21
C ALA A 96 -12.74 17.38 14.94
N ASP A 97 -12.01 18.48 14.75
CA ASP A 97 -10.74 18.79 15.40
C ASP A 97 -9.56 17.85 15.08
N VAL A 98 -9.63 17.09 13.98
CA VAL A 98 -8.48 16.35 13.44
C VAL A 98 -7.45 17.32 12.85
N SER A 99 -6.19 17.14 13.24
CA SER A 99 -5.05 17.99 12.83
C SER A 99 -3.98 17.23 12.06
N LEU A 100 -3.96 15.91 12.16
CA LEU A 100 -3.02 15.03 11.49
C LEU A 100 -3.70 13.68 11.30
N ALA A 101 -3.52 13.06 10.14
CA ALA A 101 -3.89 11.67 9.93
C ALA A 101 -2.66 10.88 9.46
N ARG A 102 -2.36 9.77 10.12
CA ARG A 102 -1.42 8.78 9.61
C ARG A 102 -2.20 7.77 8.79
N ILE A 103 -1.77 7.54 7.55
CA ILE A 103 -2.40 6.61 6.61
C ILE A 103 -1.43 5.46 6.38
N ASP A 104 -1.80 4.25 6.81
CA ASP A 104 -1.07 3.01 6.56
C ASP A 104 -1.80 2.21 5.46
N LEU A 105 -1.14 2.06 4.30
CA LEU A 105 -1.63 1.27 3.15
C LEU A 105 -0.86 -0.04 3.06
N THR A 106 -1.57 -1.14 3.26
CA THR A 106 -1.04 -2.49 3.21
C THR A 106 -1.44 -3.19 1.91
N PHE A 107 -0.48 -3.80 1.23
CA PHE A 107 -0.68 -4.57 0.01
C PHE A 107 0.16 -5.84 -0.02
N ASN A 108 -0.30 -6.84 -0.75
CA ASN A 108 0.44 -8.09 -0.92
C ASN A 108 1.27 -8.03 -2.20
N MET A 109 2.58 -8.13 -2.04
CA MET A 109 3.51 -8.31 -3.15
C MET A 109 3.66 -9.80 -3.43
N ARG A 110 3.28 -10.25 -4.64
CA ARG A 110 3.36 -11.66 -5.04
C ARG A 110 4.57 -11.89 -5.95
N PHE A 111 5.44 -12.82 -5.53
CA PHE A 111 6.53 -13.34 -6.34
C PHE A 111 6.06 -14.61 -7.03
N VAL A 112 5.50 -14.46 -8.24
CA VAL A 112 4.84 -15.55 -9.00
C VAL A 112 5.73 -16.79 -9.16
N PHE A 113 7.03 -16.62 -9.38
CA PHE A 113 7.97 -17.73 -9.55
C PHE A 113 8.23 -18.53 -8.27
N LEU A 114 8.17 -17.87 -7.10
CA LEU A 114 8.40 -18.52 -5.81
C LEU A 114 7.10 -18.96 -5.13
N ASP A 115 5.95 -18.61 -5.71
CA ASP A 115 4.61 -18.68 -5.09
C ASP A 115 4.57 -18.11 -3.66
N VAL A 116 5.41 -17.10 -3.40
CA VAL A 116 5.48 -16.39 -2.12
C VAL A 116 4.73 -15.07 -2.24
N SER A 117 3.87 -14.79 -1.27
CA SER A 117 3.29 -13.45 -1.05
C SER A 117 3.90 -12.83 0.20
N ALA A 118 4.45 -11.62 0.07
CA ALA A 118 4.91 -10.82 1.20
C ALA A 118 3.97 -9.63 1.37
N GLN A 119 3.49 -9.41 2.59
CA GLN A 119 2.71 -8.24 2.92
C GLN A 119 3.65 -7.04 3.14
N HIS A 120 3.35 -5.93 2.49
CA HIS A 120 4.08 -4.68 2.63
C HIS A 120 3.14 -3.56 3.07
N THR A 121 3.63 -2.68 3.92
CA THR A 121 2.90 -1.49 4.37
C THR A 121 3.67 -0.24 3.97
N LEU A 122 2.98 0.70 3.36
CA LEU A 122 3.44 2.07 3.13
C LEU A 122 2.72 2.98 4.13
N THR A 123 3.42 4.00 4.61
CA THR A 123 2.90 4.95 5.59
C THR A 123 3.06 6.35 5.05
N ALA A 124 1.98 7.13 5.07
CA ALA A 124 1.99 8.56 4.80
C ALA A 124 1.33 9.32 5.95
N TYR A 125 1.52 10.64 5.95
CA TYR A 125 0.92 11.55 6.91
C TYR A 125 0.23 12.68 6.16
N ALA A 126 -1.05 12.88 6.43
CA ALA A 126 -1.87 13.99 5.97
C ALA A 126 -1.94 15.07 7.08
N ARG A 127 -1.73 16.34 6.74
CA ARG A 127 -1.72 17.49 7.67
C ARG A 127 -2.66 18.61 7.24
#